data_AF-I0YXA6-F1
#
_entry.id   AF-I0YXA6-F1
#
_cell.length_a   1.000
_cell.length_b   1.000
_cell.length_c   1.000
_cell.angle_alpha   90.00
_cell.angle_beta   90.00
_cell.angle_gamma   90.00
#
_symmetry.space_group_name_H-M   'P 1'
#
loop_
_entity.id
_entity.type
_entity.pdbx_description
1 polymer ?
#
loop_
_entity_poly.entity_id
_entity_poly.type
_entity_poly.pdbx_seq_one_letter_code
_entity_poly.pdbx_strand_id
1 'polypeptide(L)'
;GRSAALAALLTEAPQCVPFTQRVLIFRSLVAADKERGNWEAAPASGGPRPLEITVRRSAILDDGYAALRNVGGSIKGRLSVSFVNVHGEMEAGLDHGGLVKEFLEEVVKAGFDVNRGLFTSTAEGGLAFPQPAAAHIASAPALLHFLGLVFGKALYEGILLDTPLAPFFVARLQGRRPMFDELAALDPELHRNLLHLKRYEGEAEDLGLSFAAEEEAFGRRSVQELVPGGADVAVTNANKLLYIHLVADWHLNGRLGAAAAAFAAGLAQACCLCFFILSVIAPGWLRLFNPAEVNQLLSGGEGGGLDVGDMRAHATYSGGYGPDSPTVKLFWKARPYFAIILRSALMKFATSVSRAPLGGFKHLNPPLTLHRVPCDASPLALLGGADVDRLPTASTCYNMLKLPNYRRASTLRKKLLYAISANAGFDLS
;
A
#
# COMPACT_ATOMS: atom_id res chain seq x y z
N GLY A 1 16.58 -33.50 -0.80
CA GLY A 1 15.70 -33.96 0.30
C GLY A 1 14.93 -32.80 0.93
N ARG A 2 15.51 -32.12 1.93
CA ARG A 2 14.79 -31.12 2.75
C ARG A 2 14.41 -29.82 2.02
N SER A 3 15.25 -29.32 1.12
CA SER A 3 14.96 -28.09 0.34
C SER A 3 13.78 -28.26 -0.62
N ALA A 4 13.61 -29.45 -1.21
CA ALA A 4 12.50 -29.75 -2.11
C ALA A 4 11.18 -29.86 -1.35
N ALA A 5 11.20 -30.48 -0.16
CA ALA A 5 10.03 -30.58 0.70
C ALA A 5 9.57 -29.20 1.21
N LEU A 6 10.50 -28.31 1.58
CA LEU A 6 10.17 -26.94 1.97
C LEU A 6 9.59 -26.13 0.79
N ALA A 7 10.16 -26.27 -0.41
CA ALA A 7 9.64 -25.62 -1.60
C ALA A 7 8.21 -26.10 -1.96
N ALA A 8 7.95 -27.40 -1.85
CA ALA A 8 6.61 -27.96 -2.00
C ALA A 8 5.65 -27.43 -0.93
N LEU A 9 6.07 -27.39 0.34
CA LEU A 9 5.26 -26.84 1.43
C LEU A 9 4.91 -25.36 1.20
N LEU A 10 5.87 -24.54 0.78
CA LEU A 10 5.63 -23.11 0.49
C LEU A 10 4.74 -22.88 -0.74
N THR A 11 4.64 -23.86 -1.63
CA THR A 11 3.81 -23.78 -2.84
C THR A 11 2.37 -24.22 -2.55
N GLU A 12 2.21 -25.32 -1.82
CA GLU A 12 0.90 -25.96 -1.58
C GLU A 12 0.23 -25.49 -0.29
N ALA A 13 1.00 -25.26 0.78
CA ALA A 13 0.48 -24.89 2.09
C ALA A 13 1.39 -23.87 2.81
N PRO A 14 1.64 -22.68 2.22
CA PRO A 14 2.52 -21.68 2.82
C PRO A 14 2.07 -21.24 4.21
N GLN A 15 0.77 -21.28 4.51
CA GLN A 15 0.21 -20.96 5.82
C GLN A 15 0.71 -21.88 6.96
N CYS A 16 1.25 -23.06 6.65
CA CYS A 16 1.91 -23.93 7.64
C CYS A 16 3.26 -23.38 8.12
N VAL A 17 3.83 -22.41 7.40
CA VAL A 17 5.03 -21.69 7.79
C VAL A 17 4.61 -20.37 8.47
N PRO A 18 5.18 -20.03 9.64
CA PRO A 18 4.89 -18.77 10.33
C PRO A 18 5.06 -17.56 9.40
N PHE A 19 4.15 -16.58 9.53
CA PHE A 19 4.14 -15.37 8.73
C PHE A 19 5.51 -14.66 8.69
N THR A 20 6.14 -14.48 9.85
CA THR A 20 7.45 -13.82 9.95
C THR A 20 8.56 -14.55 9.18
N GLN A 21 8.55 -15.88 9.18
CA GLN A 21 9.49 -16.68 8.38
C GLN A 21 9.23 -16.52 6.88
N ARG A 22 7.95 -16.51 6.47
CA ARG A 22 7.58 -16.25 5.07
C ARG A 22 7.98 -14.86 4.59
N VAL A 23 7.91 -13.84 5.45
CA VAL A 23 8.43 -12.49 5.14
C VAL A 23 9.94 -12.53 4.91
N LEU A 24 10.71 -13.25 5.74
CA LEU A 24 12.15 -13.39 5.53
C LEU A 24 12.47 -14.12 4.22
N ILE A 25 11.72 -15.18 3.91
CA ILE A 25 11.82 -15.90 2.63
C ILE A 25 11.54 -14.93 1.47
N PHE A 26 10.43 -14.18 1.52
CA PHE A 26 10.09 -13.18 0.52
C PHE A 26 11.23 -12.17 0.30
N ARG A 27 11.79 -11.58 1.36
CA ARG A 27 12.90 -10.62 1.27
C ARG A 27 14.17 -11.25 0.70
N SER A 28 14.44 -12.52 1.01
CA SER A 28 15.57 -13.25 0.43
C SER A 28 15.40 -13.50 -1.09
N LEU A 29 14.18 -13.78 -1.55
CA LEU A 29 13.86 -13.96 -2.96
C LEU A 29 14.03 -12.65 -3.75
N VAL A 30 13.58 -11.54 -3.17
CA VAL A 30 13.80 -10.19 -3.72
C VAL A 30 15.30 -9.89 -3.82
N ALA A 31 16.07 -10.13 -2.75
CA ALA A 31 17.52 -9.88 -2.75
C ALA A 31 18.25 -10.71 -3.82
N ALA A 32 17.88 -11.98 -3.97
CA ALA A 32 18.43 -12.84 -5.01
C ALA A 32 18.05 -12.37 -6.44
N ASP A 33 16.84 -11.84 -6.64
CA ASP A 33 16.43 -11.24 -7.92
C ASP A 33 17.21 -9.94 -8.23
N LYS A 34 17.43 -9.10 -7.21
CA LYS A 34 18.27 -7.89 -7.30
C LYS A 34 19.70 -8.21 -7.72
N GLU A 35 20.28 -9.25 -7.12
CA GLU A 35 21.64 -9.73 -7.44
C GLU A 35 21.72 -10.30 -8.85
N ARG A 36 20.77 -11.18 -9.23
CA ARG A 36 20.73 -11.80 -10.57
C ARG A 36 20.61 -10.77 -11.69
N GLY A 37 19.82 -9.72 -11.48
CA GLY A 37 19.65 -8.64 -12.47
C GLY A 37 20.69 -7.53 -12.36
N ASN A 38 21.63 -7.63 -11.42
CA ASN A 38 22.60 -6.59 -11.11
C ASN A 38 21.96 -5.20 -10.87
N TRP A 39 20.73 -5.18 -10.34
CA TRP A 39 19.86 -3.99 -10.32
C TRP A 39 20.35 -2.90 -9.36
N GLU A 40 21.07 -3.28 -8.31
CA GLU A 40 21.59 -2.39 -7.27
C GLU A 40 23.01 -1.88 -7.55
N ALA A 41 23.74 -2.53 -8.46
CA ALA A 41 25.13 -2.15 -8.72
C ALA A 41 25.21 -0.74 -9.32
N ALA A 42 26.25 0.00 -8.92
CA ALA A 42 26.58 1.27 -9.54
C ALA A 42 26.94 1.06 -11.03
N PRO A 43 26.75 2.07 -11.91
CA PRO A 43 27.09 1.93 -13.32
C PRO A 43 28.61 1.69 -13.50
N ALA A 44 29.42 2.24 -12.60
CA ALA A 44 30.86 1.99 -12.53
C ALA A 44 31.22 0.52 -12.23
N SER A 45 30.30 -0.25 -11.65
CA SER A 45 30.45 -1.68 -11.31
C SER A 45 29.67 -2.58 -12.28
N GLY A 46 29.28 -2.07 -13.46
CA GLY A 46 28.53 -2.83 -14.46
C GLY A 46 27.02 -2.93 -14.21
N GLY A 47 26.48 -2.16 -13.26
CA GLY A 47 25.04 -2.06 -13.04
C GLY A 47 24.33 -1.14 -14.05
N PRO A 48 23.00 -1.21 -14.15
CA PRO A 48 22.24 -0.33 -15.02
C PRO A 48 22.27 1.13 -14.52
N ARG A 49 22.10 2.05 -15.48
CA ARG A 49 21.90 3.47 -15.13
C ARG A 49 20.57 3.62 -14.36
N PRO A 50 20.54 4.50 -13.33
CA PRO A 50 19.29 4.83 -12.67
C PRO A 50 18.27 5.35 -13.68
N LEU A 51 17.01 4.99 -13.47
CA LEU A 51 15.91 5.55 -14.26
C LEU A 51 15.58 6.94 -13.72
N GLU A 52 15.96 7.95 -14.48
CA GLU A 52 15.68 9.36 -14.16
C GLU A 52 14.19 9.67 -14.40
N ILE A 53 13.52 10.18 -13.37
CA ILE A 53 12.11 10.52 -13.36
C ILE A 53 11.99 11.97 -12.90
N THR A 54 11.49 12.84 -13.76
CA THR A 54 11.18 14.23 -13.42
C THR A 54 9.67 14.41 -13.42
N VAL A 55 9.11 14.85 -12.29
CA VAL A 55 7.65 14.93 -12.08
C VAL A 55 7.25 16.26 -11.48
N ARG A 56 6.19 16.88 -12.02
CA ARG A 56 5.59 18.07 -11.43
C ARG A 56 4.67 17.66 -10.30
N ARG A 57 4.73 18.35 -9.15
CA ARG A 57 3.84 18.06 -8.01
C ARG A 57 2.36 18.14 -8.38
N SER A 58 1.99 19.07 -9.26
CA SER A 58 0.61 19.25 -9.73
C SER A 58 0.12 18.16 -10.72
N ALA A 59 1.03 17.36 -11.29
CA ALA A 59 0.73 16.39 -12.34
C ALA A 59 1.44 15.04 -12.12
N ILE A 60 1.64 14.67 -10.86
CA ILE A 60 2.49 13.53 -10.47
C ILE A 60 2.06 12.20 -11.10
N LEU A 61 0.76 11.97 -11.22
CA LEU A 61 0.21 10.76 -11.82
C LEU A 61 0.50 10.68 -13.32
N ASP A 62 0.28 11.79 -14.04
CA ASP A 62 0.43 11.85 -15.49
C ASP A 62 1.91 11.83 -15.90
N ASP A 63 2.76 12.61 -15.21
CA ASP A 63 4.19 12.65 -15.44
C ASP A 63 4.85 11.32 -15.04
N GLY A 64 4.43 10.73 -13.92
CA GLY A 64 4.87 9.40 -13.48
C GLY A 64 4.49 8.30 -14.47
N TYR A 65 3.25 8.34 -14.99
CA TYR A 65 2.80 7.42 -16.04
C TYR A 65 3.64 7.58 -17.31
N ALA A 66 3.88 8.81 -17.77
CA ALA A 66 4.67 9.08 -18.95
C ALA A 66 6.12 8.57 -18.81
N ALA A 67 6.72 8.71 -17.63
CA ALA A 67 8.07 8.26 -17.33
C ALA A 67 8.18 6.72 -17.25
N LEU A 68 7.16 6.06 -16.67
CA LEU A 68 7.25 4.63 -16.34
C LEU A 68 6.52 3.68 -17.30
N ARG A 69 5.68 4.16 -18.23
CA ARG A 69 4.88 3.30 -19.11
C ARG A 69 5.67 2.30 -19.97
N ASN A 70 6.92 2.63 -20.35
CA ASN A 70 7.70 1.85 -21.32
C ASN A 70 9.02 1.28 -20.76
N VAL A 71 9.17 1.21 -19.43
CA VAL A 71 10.45 0.87 -18.79
C VAL A 71 10.78 -0.62 -18.81
N GLY A 72 9.80 -1.48 -19.08
CA GLY A 72 9.95 -2.94 -19.05
C GLY A 72 10.50 -3.44 -17.71
N GLY A 73 11.47 -4.35 -17.77
CA GLY A 73 12.15 -4.89 -16.57
C GLY A 73 13.06 -3.89 -15.85
N SER A 74 13.41 -2.76 -16.47
CA SER A 74 14.28 -1.74 -15.87
C SER A 74 13.68 -1.07 -14.63
N ILE A 75 12.35 -1.20 -14.42
CA ILE A 75 11.67 -0.78 -13.20
C ILE A 75 12.27 -1.41 -11.93
N LYS A 76 12.88 -2.60 -12.03
CA LYS A 76 13.56 -3.26 -10.92
C LYS A 76 14.86 -2.57 -10.53
N GLY A 77 15.46 -1.81 -11.44
CA GLY A 77 16.64 -0.99 -11.19
C GLY A 77 16.38 0.21 -10.28
N ARG A 78 17.46 0.93 -9.96
CA ARG A 78 17.40 2.14 -9.14
C ARG A 78 16.63 3.25 -9.87
N LEU A 79 15.78 3.96 -9.13
CA LEU A 79 15.08 5.14 -9.61
C LEU A 79 15.81 6.37 -9.09
N SER A 80 15.85 7.42 -9.90
CA SER A 80 16.35 8.74 -9.53
C SER A 80 15.22 9.74 -9.76
N VAL A 81 14.63 10.27 -8.69
CA VAL A 81 13.44 11.12 -8.76
C VAL A 81 13.80 12.57 -8.51
N SER A 82 13.28 13.46 -9.37
CA SER A 82 13.34 14.90 -9.18
C SER A 82 11.95 15.53 -9.27
N PHE A 83 11.62 16.39 -8.30
CA PHE A 83 10.35 17.10 -8.26
C PHE A 83 10.47 18.50 -8.87
N VAL A 84 9.43 18.91 -9.59
CA VAL A 84 9.26 20.28 -10.08
C VAL A 84 8.12 20.93 -9.29
N ASN A 85 8.43 22.09 -8.69
CA ASN A 85 7.47 22.83 -7.88
C ASN A 85 6.38 23.49 -8.75
N VAL A 86 5.42 24.16 -8.10
CA VAL A 86 4.32 24.87 -8.79
C VAL A 86 4.78 26.03 -9.67
N HIS A 87 5.99 26.54 -9.46
CA HIS A 87 6.61 27.61 -10.24
C HIS A 87 7.43 27.09 -11.43
N GLY A 88 7.51 25.77 -11.62
CA GLY A 88 8.26 25.15 -12.71
C GLY A 88 9.76 24.99 -12.42
N GLU A 89 10.18 25.21 -11.17
CA GLU A 89 11.59 25.10 -10.77
C GLU A 89 11.88 23.71 -10.21
N MET A 90 13.09 23.21 -10.49
CA MET A 90 13.58 21.97 -9.93
C MET A 90 13.77 22.11 -8.43
N GLU A 91 13.13 21.25 -7.65
CA GLU A 91 13.33 21.20 -6.21
C GLU A 91 14.72 20.64 -5.89
N ALA A 92 15.44 21.33 -5.01
CA ALA A 92 16.74 20.87 -4.55
C ALA A 92 16.57 19.62 -3.68
N GLY A 93 17.00 18.46 -4.17
CA GLY A 93 16.99 17.22 -3.42
C GLY A 93 18.10 16.28 -3.86
N LEU A 94 18.91 15.82 -2.91
CA LEU A 94 19.84 14.71 -3.14
C LEU A 94 19.07 13.41 -2.93
N ASP A 95 18.97 12.61 -4.00
CA ASP A 95 18.27 11.33 -3.94
C ASP A 95 19.08 10.32 -3.12
N HIS A 96 18.70 10.17 -1.86
CA HIS A 96 19.17 9.10 -0.96
C HIS A 96 18.03 8.12 -0.67
N GLY A 97 17.14 7.90 -1.66
CA GLY A 97 15.99 6.99 -1.58
C GLY A 97 14.70 7.64 -1.04
N GLY A 98 14.80 8.82 -0.40
CA GLY A 98 13.63 9.50 0.14
C GLY A 98 12.68 10.06 -0.91
N LEU A 99 13.22 10.56 -2.02
CA LEU A 99 12.42 11.10 -3.13
C LEU A 99 11.68 9.99 -3.88
N VAL A 100 12.31 8.83 -4.02
CA VAL A 100 11.67 7.62 -4.56
C VAL A 100 10.48 7.20 -3.69
N LYS A 101 10.67 7.14 -2.37
CA LYS A 101 9.58 6.82 -1.42
C LYS A 101 8.42 7.81 -1.57
N GLU A 102 8.70 9.10 -1.55
CA GLU A 102 7.68 10.15 -1.72
C GLU A 102 6.94 10.02 -3.04
N PHE A 103 7.65 9.78 -4.14
CA PHE A 103 7.04 9.59 -5.45
C PHE A 103 6.08 8.39 -5.49
N LEU A 104 6.51 7.22 -4.99
CA LEU A 104 5.66 6.04 -4.98
C LEU A 104 4.41 6.26 -4.12
N GLU A 105 4.55 6.89 -2.95
CA GLU A 105 3.44 7.21 -2.05
C GLU A 105 2.44 8.18 -2.70
N GLU A 106 2.91 9.30 -3.25
CA GLU A 106 2.03 10.33 -3.82
C GLU A 106 1.38 9.87 -5.14
N VAL A 107 2.05 9.06 -5.97
CA VAL A 107 1.43 8.44 -7.15
C VAL A 107 0.30 7.50 -6.74
N VAL A 108 0.52 6.65 -5.74
CA VAL A 108 -0.52 5.72 -5.25
C VAL A 108 -1.69 6.51 -4.66
N LYS A 109 -1.41 7.51 -3.84
CA LYS A 109 -2.44 8.39 -3.27
C LYS A 109 -3.26 9.11 -4.35
N ALA A 110 -2.62 9.65 -5.37
CA ALA A 110 -3.30 10.33 -6.48
C ALA A 110 -4.11 9.36 -7.36
N GLY A 111 -3.60 8.15 -7.60
CA GLY A 111 -4.26 7.15 -8.43
C GLY A 111 -5.43 6.42 -7.76
N PHE A 112 -5.38 6.27 -6.43
CA PHE A 112 -6.43 5.64 -5.62
C PHE A 112 -7.50 6.62 -5.13
N ASP A 113 -7.40 7.90 -5.50
CA ASP A 113 -8.46 8.88 -5.27
C ASP A 113 -9.75 8.44 -5.98
N VAL A 114 -10.83 8.27 -5.21
CA VAL A 114 -12.15 7.84 -5.72
C VAL A 114 -12.68 8.77 -6.80
N ASN A 115 -12.34 10.07 -6.75
CA ASN A 115 -12.76 11.06 -7.74
C ASN A 115 -12.16 10.82 -9.13
N ARG A 116 -11.08 10.04 -9.23
CA ARG A 116 -10.50 9.64 -10.53
C ARG A 116 -11.28 8.53 -11.22
N GLY A 117 -12.16 7.84 -10.49
CA GLY A 117 -12.97 6.74 -11.02
C GLY A 117 -12.19 5.46 -11.36
N LEU A 118 -10.90 5.36 -10.98
CA LEU A 118 -10.09 4.15 -11.19
C LEU A 118 -10.26 3.12 -10.07
N PHE A 119 -10.36 3.61 -8.83
CA PHE A 119 -10.53 2.82 -7.62
C PHE A 119 -11.75 3.31 -6.85
N THR A 120 -12.31 2.40 -6.06
CA THR A 120 -13.29 2.70 -5.02
C THR A 120 -12.91 1.92 -3.77
N SER A 121 -13.66 2.06 -2.69
CA SER A 121 -13.40 1.39 -1.42
C SER A 121 -14.61 0.63 -0.91
N THR A 122 -14.37 -0.44 -0.17
CA THR A 122 -15.43 -1.18 0.53
C THR A 122 -16.12 -0.27 1.55
N ALA A 123 -17.44 -0.39 1.68
CA ALA A 123 -18.22 0.40 2.63
C ALA A 123 -17.71 0.21 4.07
N GLU A 124 -17.33 -1.02 4.40
CA GLU A 124 -16.70 -1.36 5.67
C GLU A 124 -15.17 -1.34 5.53
N GLY A 125 -14.50 -0.54 6.36
CA GLY A 125 -13.04 -0.53 6.49
C GLY A 125 -12.26 0.24 5.42
N GLY A 126 -12.92 0.79 4.39
CA GLY A 126 -12.26 1.66 3.41
C GLY A 126 -11.16 0.96 2.60
N LEU A 127 -11.33 -0.33 2.29
CA LEU A 127 -10.33 -1.14 1.60
C LEU A 127 -10.48 -0.95 0.09
N ALA A 128 -9.39 -0.60 -0.59
CA ALA A 128 -9.43 -0.22 -1.99
C ALA A 128 -9.55 -1.41 -2.95
N PHE A 129 -10.30 -1.23 -4.04
CA PHE A 129 -10.38 -2.15 -5.17
C PHE A 129 -10.71 -1.38 -6.47
N PRO A 130 -10.38 -1.92 -7.66
CA PRO A 130 -10.65 -1.25 -8.92
C PRO A 130 -12.15 -0.98 -9.09
N GLN A 131 -12.51 0.22 -9.53
CA GLN A 131 -13.89 0.59 -9.79
C GLN A 131 -14.39 -0.17 -11.03
N PRO A 132 -15.47 -0.96 -10.96
CA PRO A 132 -16.13 -1.57 -12.12
C PRO A 132 -16.27 -0.65 -13.34
N ALA A 133 -16.79 0.56 -13.09
CA ALA A 133 -17.03 1.56 -14.12
C ALA A 133 -15.75 2.10 -14.78
N ALA A 134 -14.56 1.83 -14.21
CA ALA A 134 -13.29 2.20 -14.84
C ALA A 134 -13.13 1.56 -16.23
N ALA A 135 -13.81 0.43 -16.51
CA ALA A 135 -13.83 -0.17 -17.84
C ALA A 135 -14.35 0.78 -18.95
N HIS A 136 -15.14 1.79 -18.60
CA HIS A 136 -15.63 2.80 -19.55
C HIS A 136 -14.70 4.00 -19.73
N ILE A 137 -13.62 4.09 -18.96
CA ILE A 137 -12.63 5.16 -19.06
C ILE A 137 -11.51 4.67 -19.98
N ALA A 138 -11.33 5.33 -21.13
CA ALA A 138 -10.38 4.89 -22.16
C ALA A 138 -8.92 4.76 -21.66
N SER A 139 -8.50 5.64 -20.74
CA SER A 139 -7.15 5.62 -20.16
C SER A 139 -7.00 4.68 -18.97
N ALA A 140 -8.09 4.16 -18.40
CA ALA A 140 -8.04 3.39 -17.16
C ALA A 140 -7.21 2.10 -17.25
N PRO A 141 -7.26 1.27 -18.31
CA PRO A 141 -6.42 0.08 -18.38
C PRO A 141 -4.92 0.41 -18.26
N ALA A 142 -4.47 1.46 -18.93
CA ALA A 142 -3.08 1.87 -18.89
C ALA A 142 -2.66 2.48 -17.54
N LEU A 143 -3.54 3.28 -16.93
CA LEU A 143 -3.30 3.85 -15.60
C LEU A 143 -3.35 2.79 -14.50
N LEU A 144 -4.27 1.82 -14.58
CA LEU A 144 -4.35 0.69 -13.65
C LEU A 144 -3.09 -0.17 -13.74
N HIS A 145 -2.61 -0.46 -14.95
CA HIS A 145 -1.33 -1.13 -15.15
C HIS A 145 -0.17 -0.34 -14.53
N PHE A 146 -0.11 0.96 -14.77
CA PHE A 146 0.91 1.80 -14.15
C PHE A 146 0.84 1.83 -12.61
N LEU A 147 -0.35 1.93 -12.03
CA LEU A 147 -0.52 1.87 -10.59
C LEU A 147 -0.11 0.51 -10.03
N GLY A 148 -0.42 -0.59 -10.73
CA GLY A 148 0.08 -1.92 -10.43
C GLY A 148 1.61 -1.97 -10.41
N LEU A 149 2.25 -1.38 -11.42
CA LEU A 149 3.71 -1.29 -11.54
C LEU A 149 4.34 -0.55 -10.35
N VAL A 150 3.80 0.60 -9.99
CA VAL A 150 4.26 1.42 -8.84
C VAL A 150 4.07 0.65 -7.53
N PHE A 151 2.94 -0.03 -7.38
CA PHE A 151 2.64 -0.85 -6.20
C PHE A 151 3.61 -2.04 -6.07
N GLY A 152 3.90 -2.71 -7.19
CA GLY A 152 4.90 -3.77 -7.26
C GLY A 152 6.31 -3.24 -6.98
N LYS A 153 6.66 -2.04 -7.44
CA LYS A 153 7.95 -1.42 -7.13
C LYS A 153 8.08 -1.12 -5.63
N ALA A 154 7.03 -0.61 -4.98
CA ALA A 154 7.04 -0.38 -3.55
C ALA A 154 7.26 -1.69 -2.76
N LEU A 155 6.57 -2.78 -3.14
CA LEU A 155 6.79 -4.11 -2.55
C LEU A 155 8.23 -4.60 -2.73
N TYR A 156 8.80 -4.44 -3.93
CA TYR A 156 10.16 -4.83 -4.28
C TYR A 156 11.21 -4.09 -3.44
N GLU A 157 11.02 -2.78 -3.24
CA GLU A 157 11.92 -1.96 -2.42
C GLU A 157 11.67 -2.08 -0.91
N GLY A 158 10.55 -2.69 -0.51
CA GLY A 158 10.12 -2.72 0.89
C GLY A 158 9.63 -1.36 1.41
N ILE A 159 9.18 -0.51 0.50
CA ILE A 159 8.52 0.76 0.81
C ILE A 159 7.07 0.45 1.15
N LEU A 160 6.62 0.93 2.32
CA LEU A 160 5.27 0.71 2.80
C LEU A 160 4.32 1.75 2.19
N LEU A 161 3.09 1.33 1.90
CA LEU A 161 2.01 2.17 1.34
C LEU A 161 0.80 2.14 2.28
N ASP A 162 0.23 3.31 2.60
CA ASP A 162 -0.96 3.45 3.47
C ASP A 162 -2.28 3.28 2.69
N THR A 163 -2.32 2.30 1.77
CA THR A 163 -3.48 2.01 0.91
C THR A 163 -3.81 0.51 0.99
N PRO A 164 -4.59 0.07 2.00
CA PRO A 164 -4.95 -1.32 2.14
C PRO A 164 -5.94 -1.75 1.03
N LEU A 165 -5.73 -2.95 0.49
CA LEU A 165 -6.53 -3.51 -0.60
C LEU A 165 -7.63 -4.43 -0.06
N ALA A 166 -8.77 -4.50 -0.75
CA ALA A 166 -9.86 -5.40 -0.38
C ALA A 166 -9.43 -6.87 -0.49
N PRO A 167 -9.83 -7.77 0.45
CA PRO A 167 -9.35 -9.15 0.47
C PRO A 167 -9.65 -9.94 -0.81
N PHE A 168 -10.84 -9.73 -1.40
CA PHE A 168 -11.23 -10.36 -2.67
C PHE A 168 -10.37 -9.85 -3.85
N PHE A 169 -9.94 -8.59 -3.80
CA PHE A 169 -9.06 -8.03 -4.83
C PHE A 169 -7.64 -8.58 -4.69
N VAL A 170 -7.13 -8.67 -3.45
CA VAL A 170 -5.83 -9.32 -3.21
C VAL A 170 -5.85 -10.79 -3.64
N ALA A 171 -6.92 -11.52 -3.36
CA ALA A 171 -7.07 -12.90 -3.82
C ALA A 171 -6.95 -13.02 -5.34
N ARG A 172 -7.50 -12.06 -6.11
CA ARG A 172 -7.27 -11.99 -7.56
C ARG A 172 -5.82 -11.76 -7.95
N LEU A 173 -5.13 -10.85 -7.28
CA LEU A 173 -3.71 -10.60 -7.55
C LEU A 173 -2.85 -11.85 -7.31
N GLN A 174 -3.32 -12.77 -6.45
CA GLN A 174 -2.70 -14.06 -6.19
C GLN A 174 -3.09 -15.15 -7.21
N GLY A 175 -3.90 -14.83 -8.22
CA GLY A 175 -4.45 -15.79 -9.18
C GLY A 175 -5.56 -16.68 -8.59
N ARG A 176 -6.10 -16.34 -7.42
CA ARG A 176 -7.27 -17.02 -6.85
C ARG A 176 -8.55 -16.41 -7.41
N ARG A 177 -9.60 -17.21 -7.43
CA ARG A 177 -10.93 -16.80 -7.87
C ARG A 177 -11.85 -16.67 -6.65
N PRO A 178 -12.13 -15.44 -6.17
CA PRO A 178 -13.08 -15.20 -5.09
C PRO A 178 -14.44 -15.84 -5.39
N MET A 179 -15.10 -16.34 -4.35
CA MET A 179 -16.38 -17.02 -4.40
C MET A 179 -17.42 -16.29 -3.52
N PHE A 180 -18.56 -16.94 -3.30
CA PHE A 180 -19.72 -16.37 -2.61
C PHE A 180 -19.40 -15.75 -1.25
N ASP A 181 -18.57 -16.39 -0.42
CA ASP A 181 -18.27 -15.90 0.92
C ASP A 181 -17.51 -14.56 0.89
N GLU A 182 -16.69 -14.32 -0.14
CA GLU A 182 -16.00 -13.05 -0.33
C GLU A 182 -16.93 -11.91 -0.82
N LEU A 183 -18.13 -12.24 -1.31
CA LEU A 183 -19.09 -11.24 -1.77
C LEU A 183 -19.52 -10.31 -0.63
N ALA A 184 -19.57 -10.82 0.60
CA ALA A 184 -19.91 -10.03 1.78
C ALA A 184 -18.97 -8.83 1.98
N ALA A 185 -17.70 -8.96 1.58
CA ALA A 185 -16.73 -7.86 1.68
C ALA A 185 -16.86 -6.84 0.53
N LEU A 186 -17.38 -7.25 -0.62
CA LEU A 186 -17.64 -6.35 -1.76
C LEU A 186 -18.98 -5.62 -1.60
N ASP A 187 -20.04 -6.39 -1.34
CA ASP A 187 -21.41 -5.92 -1.24
C ASP A 187 -22.16 -6.75 -0.18
N PRO A 188 -22.20 -6.27 1.07
CA PRO A 188 -22.88 -6.95 2.16
C PRO A 188 -24.38 -7.13 1.92
N GLU A 189 -25.02 -6.22 1.18
CA GLU A 189 -26.44 -6.26 0.91
C GLU A 189 -26.79 -7.33 -0.11
N LEU A 190 -26.08 -7.35 -1.24
CA LEU A 190 -26.23 -8.39 -2.25
C LEU A 190 -25.95 -9.78 -1.65
N HIS A 191 -24.90 -9.91 -0.83
CA HIS A 191 -24.60 -11.16 -0.13
C HIS A 191 -25.77 -11.61 0.77
N ARG A 192 -26.38 -10.70 1.55
CA ARG A 192 -27.57 -11.02 2.37
C ARG A 192 -28.75 -11.44 1.50
N ASN A 193 -29.01 -10.75 0.40
CA ASN A 193 -30.13 -11.04 -0.50
C ASN A 193 -30.00 -12.42 -1.14
N LEU A 194 -28.79 -12.78 -1.62
CA LEU A 194 -28.51 -14.11 -2.15
C LEU A 194 -28.57 -15.21 -1.06
N LEU A 195 -28.16 -14.88 0.17
CA LEU A 195 -28.30 -15.81 1.30
C LEU A 195 -29.77 -16.03 1.68
N HIS A 196 -30.62 -15.00 1.56
CA HIS A 196 -32.07 -15.14 1.71
C HIS A 196 -32.65 -16.01 0.60
N LEU A 197 -32.27 -15.81 -0.66
CA LEU A 197 -32.70 -16.67 -1.78
C LEU A 197 -32.31 -18.14 -1.55
N LYS A 198 -31.10 -18.39 -1.02
CA LYS A 198 -30.64 -19.74 -0.67
C LYS A 198 -31.57 -20.42 0.34
N ARG A 199 -32.09 -19.67 1.31
CA ARG A 199 -32.94 -20.15 2.41
C ARG A 199 -34.43 -20.02 2.12
N TYR A 200 -34.82 -19.48 0.96
CA TYR A 200 -36.21 -19.29 0.60
C TYR A 200 -36.91 -20.65 0.44
N GLU A 201 -37.99 -20.84 1.19
CA GLU A 201 -38.78 -22.09 1.23
C GLU A 201 -39.93 -22.12 0.20
N GLY A 202 -40.31 -20.98 -0.38
CA GLY A 202 -41.32 -20.89 -1.43
C GLY A 202 -40.78 -21.25 -2.83
N GLU A 203 -41.60 -21.06 -3.86
CA GLU A 203 -41.17 -21.22 -5.26
C GLU A 203 -40.31 -20.06 -5.71
N ALA A 204 -39.04 -20.32 -6.01
CA ALA A 204 -38.10 -19.27 -6.42
C ALA A 204 -38.52 -18.58 -7.74
N GLU A 205 -39.32 -19.26 -8.57
CA GLU A 205 -39.84 -18.74 -9.83
C GLU A 205 -40.79 -17.53 -9.60
N ASP A 206 -41.51 -17.51 -8.48
CA ASP A 206 -42.40 -16.40 -8.09
C ASP A 206 -41.65 -15.07 -7.87
N LEU A 207 -40.33 -15.14 -7.66
CA LEU A 207 -39.49 -13.95 -7.47
C LEU A 207 -39.16 -13.24 -8.79
N GLY A 208 -39.50 -13.83 -9.94
CA GLY A 208 -39.29 -13.23 -11.26
C GLY A 208 -37.82 -13.01 -11.62
N LEU A 209 -36.91 -13.78 -11.03
CA LEU A 209 -35.48 -13.71 -11.31
C LEU A 209 -35.15 -14.51 -12.58
N SER A 210 -34.21 -14.01 -13.37
CA SER A 210 -33.63 -14.72 -14.52
C SER A 210 -32.11 -14.79 -14.40
N PHE A 211 -31.43 -15.58 -15.24
CA PHE A 211 -29.98 -15.67 -15.29
C PHE A 211 -29.35 -14.48 -16.02
N ALA A 212 -29.76 -13.28 -15.67
CA ALA A 212 -29.22 -12.02 -16.17
C ALA A 212 -28.95 -11.07 -14.98
N ALA A 213 -27.81 -10.40 -15.02
CA ALA A 213 -27.43 -9.37 -14.06
C ALA A 213 -27.50 -8.00 -14.75
N GLU A 214 -28.10 -7.03 -14.08
CA GLU A 214 -28.15 -5.67 -14.57
C GLU A 214 -27.03 -4.84 -13.97
N GLU A 215 -26.40 -4.01 -14.78
CA GLU A 215 -25.37 -3.07 -14.37
C GLU A 215 -25.78 -1.67 -14.83
N GLU A 216 -25.73 -0.71 -13.92
CA GLU A 216 -25.90 0.70 -14.25
C GLU A 216 -24.57 1.42 -14.06
N ALA A 217 -24.02 1.95 -15.15
CA ALA A 217 -22.78 2.72 -15.15
C ALA A 217 -22.95 3.98 -15.99
N PHE A 218 -22.63 5.14 -15.42
CA PHE A 218 -22.74 6.46 -16.08
C PHE A 218 -24.13 6.70 -16.72
N GLY A 219 -25.21 6.28 -16.06
CA GLY A 219 -26.59 6.42 -16.53
C GLY A 219 -26.95 5.49 -17.69
N ARG A 220 -26.10 4.53 -18.05
CA ARG A 220 -26.41 3.46 -18.99
C ARG A 220 -26.67 2.17 -18.23
N ARG A 221 -27.83 1.55 -18.49
CA ARG A 221 -28.16 0.21 -18.00
C ARG A 221 -27.73 -0.81 -19.05
N SER A 222 -26.89 -1.75 -18.67
CA SER A 222 -26.52 -2.92 -19.46
C SER A 222 -26.98 -4.18 -18.77
N VAL A 223 -27.41 -5.16 -19.55
CA VAL A 223 -27.79 -6.48 -19.06
C VAL A 223 -26.71 -7.46 -19.47
N GLN A 224 -26.12 -8.13 -18.49
CA GLN A 224 -25.17 -9.21 -18.69
C GLN A 224 -25.87 -10.54 -18.44
N GLU A 225 -26.00 -11.37 -19.48
CA GLU A 225 -26.46 -12.74 -19.31
C GLU A 225 -25.37 -13.57 -18.61
N LEU A 226 -25.76 -14.30 -17.56
CA LEU A 226 -24.88 -15.13 -16.75
C LEU A 226 -24.67 -16.52 -17.37
N VAL A 227 -25.60 -16.94 -18.21
CA VAL A 227 -25.51 -18.09 -19.11
C VAL A 227 -26.01 -17.67 -20.50
N PRO A 228 -25.67 -18.38 -21.59
CA PRO A 228 -26.22 -18.07 -22.90
C PRO A 228 -27.75 -18.12 -22.92
N GLY A 229 -28.41 -17.01 -23.33
CA GLY A 229 -29.87 -16.89 -23.32
C GLY A 229 -30.45 -16.78 -21.91
N GLY A 230 -29.64 -16.39 -20.92
CA GLY A 230 -30.01 -16.39 -19.51
C GLY A 230 -31.15 -15.44 -19.16
N ALA A 231 -31.43 -14.43 -19.98
CA ALA A 231 -32.57 -13.54 -19.79
C ALA A 231 -33.92 -14.28 -19.82
N ASP A 232 -34.02 -15.36 -20.61
CA ASP A 232 -35.24 -16.16 -20.78
C ASP A 232 -35.29 -17.39 -19.83
N VAL A 233 -34.25 -17.61 -19.04
CA VAL A 233 -34.17 -18.74 -18.10
C VAL A 233 -34.62 -18.29 -16.72
N ALA A 234 -35.79 -18.75 -16.28
CA ALA A 234 -36.29 -18.47 -14.93
C ALA A 234 -35.47 -19.17 -13.84
N VAL A 235 -35.29 -18.49 -12.72
CA VAL A 235 -34.67 -19.06 -11.52
C VAL A 235 -35.72 -19.86 -10.77
N THR A 236 -35.48 -21.17 -10.62
CA THR A 236 -36.34 -22.13 -9.94
C THR A 236 -35.63 -22.71 -8.73
N ASN A 237 -36.37 -23.44 -7.87
CA ASN A 237 -35.77 -24.12 -6.71
C ASN A 237 -34.67 -25.13 -7.09
N ALA A 238 -34.73 -25.70 -8.31
CA ALA A 238 -33.72 -26.63 -8.81
C ALA A 238 -32.41 -25.94 -9.24
N ASN A 239 -32.48 -24.69 -9.72
CA ASN A 239 -31.33 -23.98 -10.28
C ASN A 239 -30.87 -22.75 -9.46
N LYS A 240 -31.58 -22.38 -8.37
CA LYS A 240 -31.27 -21.18 -7.57
C LYS A 240 -29.86 -21.15 -6.99
N LEU A 241 -29.27 -22.30 -6.67
CA LEU A 241 -27.88 -22.37 -6.21
C LEU A 241 -26.89 -21.98 -7.32
N LEU A 242 -27.14 -22.43 -8.56
CA LEU A 242 -26.34 -22.04 -9.72
C LEU A 242 -26.46 -20.54 -9.97
N TYR A 243 -27.67 -19.98 -9.90
CA TYR A 243 -27.90 -18.54 -10.01
C TYR A 243 -27.08 -17.76 -8.98
N ILE A 244 -27.14 -18.14 -7.69
CA ILE A 244 -26.36 -17.51 -6.62
C ILE A 244 -24.86 -17.55 -6.91
N HIS A 245 -24.34 -18.70 -7.34
CA HIS A 245 -22.93 -18.84 -7.70
C HIS A 245 -22.53 -17.95 -8.86
N LEU A 246 -23.34 -17.88 -9.92
CA LEU A 246 -23.04 -17.08 -11.11
C LEU A 246 -23.17 -15.57 -10.86
N VAL A 247 -24.14 -15.12 -10.04
CA VAL A 247 -24.25 -13.72 -9.65
C VAL A 247 -23.02 -13.31 -8.82
N ALA A 248 -22.66 -14.08 -7.80
CA ALA A 248 -21.48 -13.80 -7.00
C ALA A 248 -20.21 -13.77 -7.86
N ASP A 249 -20.10 -14.74 -8.79
CA ASP A 249 -18.99 -14.82 -9.71
C ASP A 249 -18.94 -13.64 -10.70
N TRP A 250 -20.06 -13.16 -11.20
CA TRP A 250 -20.10 -11.98 -12.06
C TRP A 250 -19.63 -10.73 -11.32
N HIS A 251 -20.18 -10.46 -10.14
CA HIS A 251 -19.84 -9.27 -9.34
C HIS A 251 -18.39 -9.27 -8.88
N LEU A 252 -17.91 -10.44 -8.43
CA LEU A 252 -16.53 -10.59 -8.05
C LEU A 252 -15.69 -10.61 -9.30
N ASN A 253 -15.79 -11.61 -10.18
CA ASN A 253 -14.81 -11.95 -11.22
C ASN A 253 -15.05 -11.30 -12.58
N GLY A 254 -16.28 -11.31 -13.09
CA GLY A 254 -16.58 -10.76 -14.41
C GLY A 254 -16.40 -9.25 -14.45
N ARG A 255 -17.20 -8.54 -13.67
CA ARG A 255 -17.29 -7.07 -13.64
C ARG A 255 -15.97 -6.38 -13.31
N LEU A 256 -15.22 -6.93 -12.35
CA LEU A 256 -13.93 -6.37 -11.92
C LEU A 256 -12.75 -6.91 -12.75
N GLY A 257 -12.98 -7.88 -13.64
CA GLY A 257 -11.93 -8.70 -14.25
C GLY A 257 -10.92 -7.91 -15.06
N ALA A 258 -11.38 -7.06 -15.98
CA ALA A 258 -10.49 -6.30 -16.87
C ALA A 258 -9.62 -5.29 -16.09
N ALA A 259 -10.23 -4.54 -15.17
CA ALA A 259 -9.53 -3.55 -14.35
C ALA A 259 -8.52 -4.21 -13.40
N ALA A 260 -8.92 -5.30 -12.74
CA ALA A 260 -8.05 -6.07 -11.86
C ALA A 260 -6.88 -6.73 -12.64
N ALA A 261 -7.14 -7.24 -13.85
CA ALA A 261 -6.12 -7.84 -14.69
C ALA A 261 -5.08 -6.82 -15.16
N ALA A 262 -5.51 -5.61 -15.55
CA ALA A 262 -4.61 -4.53 -15.92
C ALA A 262 -3.65 -4.17 -14.77
N PHE A 263 -4.20 -3.99 -13.56
CA PHE A 263 -3.38 -3.73 -12.35
C PHE A 263 -2.45 -4.91 -12.02
N ALA A 264 -2.96 -6.14 -12.09
CA ALA A 264 -2.16 -7.34 -11.82
C ALA A 264 -0.97 -7.49 -12.78
N ALA A 265 -1.17 -7.17 -14.07
CA ALA A 265 -0.12 -7.20 -15.08
C ALA A 265 1.01 -6.20 -14.77
N GLY A 266 0.66 -4.98 -14.35
CA GLY A 266 1.66 -4.00 -13.92
C GLY A 266 2.43 -4.43 -12.68
N LEU A 267 1.72 -4.94 -11.67
CA LEU A 267 2.33 -5.46 -10.44
C LEU A 267 3.30 -6.61 -10.72
N ALA A 268 2.96 -7.45 -11.70
CA ALA A 268 3.78 -8.55 -12.17
C ALA A 268 4.96 -8.15 -13.07
N GLN A 269 4.98 -6.93 -13.61
CA GLN A 269 6.13 -6.40 -14.33
C GLN A 269 7.20 -5.89 -13.36
N ALA A 270 6.80 -5.21 -12.28
CA ALA A 270 7.73 -4.65 -11.30
C ALA A 270 8.31 -5.70 -10.35
N CYS A 271 7.47 -6.61 -9.89
CA CYS A 271 7.91 -7.80 -9.20
C CYS A 271 7.65 -9.00 -10.10
N CYS A 272 8.48 -10.05 -10.07
CA CYS A 272 8.21 -11.32 -10.77
C CYS A 272 7.04 -12.08 -10.10
N LEU A 273 5.91 -11.41 -9.89
CA LEU A 273 4.80 -11.80 -9.05
C LEU A 273 3.67 -12.48 -9.82
N CYS A 274 3.62 -12.33 -11.14
CA CYS A 274 2.61 -13.01 -11.95
C CYS A 274 3.01 -13.06 -13.44
N PHE A 275 3.82 -14.04 -13.85
CA PHE A 275 3.67 -14.52 -15.22
C PHE A 275 3.24 -15.98 -15.19
N PHE A 276 1.94 -16.16 -15.44
CA PHE A 276 1.37 -17.41 -15.89
C PHE A 276 1.96 -17.68 -17.28
N ILE A 277 2.23 -18.96 -17.56
CA ILE A 277 2.74 -19.52 -18.82
C ILE A 277 4.29 -19.49 -18.94
N LEU A 278 4.88 -20.69 -18.89
CA LEU A 278 6.30 -21.03 -19.11
C LEU A 278 7.28 -20.67 -17.99
N SER A 279 7.32 -21.49 -16.91
CA SER A 279 8.52 -22.25 -16.50
C SER A 279 8.43 -22.70 -15.04
N VAL A 280 8.09 -23.98 -14.85
CA VAL A 280 8.52 -25.00 -13.87
C VAL A 280 9.02 -24.63 -12.44
N ILE A 281 9.51 -23.44 -12.08
CA ILE A 281 10.01 -23.15 -10.72
C ILE A 281 9.83 -21.65 -10.35
N ALA A 282 8.62 -21.20 -9.99
CA ALA A 282 8.44 -20.03 -9.11
C ALA A 282 7.03 -20.00 -8.50
N PRO A 283 6.86 -20.15 -7.17
CA PRO A 283 5.60 -19.77 -6.53
C PRO A 283 5.48 -18.25 -6.64
N GLY A 284 4.37 -17.74 -7.19
CA GLY A 284 4.12 -16.29 -7.21
C GLY A 284 4.27 -15.75 -5.78
N TRP A 285 5.23 -14.86 -5.52
CA TRP A 285 5.67 -14.58 -4.15
C TRP A 285 4.54 -14.06 -3.23
N LEU A 286 3.49 -13.45 -3.79
CA LEU A 286 2.28 -13.06 -3.05
C LEU A 286 1.45 -14.25 -2.56
N ARG A 287 1.51 -15.41 -3.23
CA ARG A 287 0.82 -16.65 -2.81
C ARG A 287 1.40 -17.22 -1.51
N LEU A 288 2.59 -16.79 -1.12
CA LEU A 288 3.12 -17.11 0.21
C LEU A 288 2.20 -16.56 1.30
N PHE A 289 1.41 -15.53 1.03
CA PHE A 289 0.61 -14.82 2.02
C PHE A 289 -0.89 -15.03 1.80
N ASN A 290 -1.69 -14.95 2.86
CA ASN A 290 -3.13 -14.79 2.72
C ASN A 290 -3.48 -13.30 2.42
N PRO A 291 -4.72 -12.97 2.05
CA PRO A 291 -5.10 -11.59 1.72
C PRO A 291 -4.82 -10.55 2.82
N ALA A 292 -5.05 -10.90 4.08
CA ALA A 292 -4.78 -9.99 5.21
C ALA A 292 -3.26 -9.77 5.41
N GLU A 293 -2.47 -10.82 5.27
CA GLU A 293 -1.01 -10.78 5.37
C GLU A 293 -0.35 -10.00 4.22
N VAL A 294 -0.94 -10.01 3.01
CA VAL A 294 -0.47 -9.12 1.92
C VAL A 294 -0.65 -7.66 2.31
N ASN A 295 -1.80 -7.29 2.89
CA ASN A 295 -1.98 -5.93 3.42
C ASN A 295 -0.99 -5.60 4.54
N GLN A 296 -0.60 -6.58 5.35
CA GLN A 296 0.46 -6.38 6.35
C GLN A 296 1.84 -6.18 5.69
N LEU A 297 2.12 -6.86 4.58
CA LEU A 297 3.34 -6.68 3.81
C LEU A 297 3.42 -5.30 3.16
N LEU A 298 2.28 -4.76 2.75
CA LEU A 298 2.14 -3.46 2.09
C LEU A 298 2.12 -2.30 3.06
N SER A 299 1.30 -2.38 4.11
CA SER A 299 1.03 -1.25 5.00
C SER A 299 1.74 -1.37 6.34
N GLY A 300 2.47 -2.47 6.60
CA GLY A 300 3.13 -2.75 7.88
C GLY A 300 2.32 -3.67 8.80
N GLY A 301 2.93 -4.08 9.91
CA GLY A 301 2.42 -5.09 10.84
C GLY A 301 1.06 -4.76 11.46
N GLU A 302 0.39 -5.78 12.01
CA GLU A 302 -0.90 -5.60 12.68
C GLU A 302 -0.83 -4.54 13.77
N GLY A 303 -1.93 -3.80 13.99
CA GLY A 303 -2.06 -2.69 14.93
C GLY A 303 -1.84 -3.03 16.42
N GLY A 304 -1.22 -4.17 16.72
CA GLY A 304 -0.69 -4.53 18.02
C GLY A 304 0.56 -3.71 18.34
N GLY A 305 0.35 -2.44 18.72
CA GLY A 305 1.32 -1.61 19.44
C GLY A 305 2.69 -1.44 18.77
N LEU A 306 2.98 -0.24 18.27
CA LEU A 306 4.36 0.12 17.90
C LEU A 306 5.32 -0.21 19.05
N ASP A 307 6.24 -1.15 18.82
CA ASP A 307 7.32 -1.45 19.75
C ASP A 307 8.30 -0.29 19.74
N VAL A 308 8.08 0.63 20.67
CA VAL A 308 8.95 1.80 20.83
C VAL A 308 10.37 1.37 21.21
N GLY A 309 10.54 0.20 21.85
CA GLY A 309 11.81 -0.48 22.14
C GLY A 309 12.63 -0.66 20.88
N ASP A 310 12.07 -1.42 19.95
CA ASP A 310 12.64 -1.70 18.65
C ASP A 310 12.83 -0.43 17.80
N MET A 311 11.85 0.49 17.83
CA MET A 311 11.94 1.80 17.17
C MET A 311 13.16 2.61 17.65
N ARG A 312 13.43 2.62 18.96
CA ARG A 312 14.59 3.30 19.53
C ARG A 312 15.91 2.61 19.19
N ALA A 313 15.92 1.28 19.15
CA ALA A 313 17.11 0.49 18.86
C ALA A 313 17.63 0.71 17.45
N HIS A 314 16.74 0.99 16.49
CA HIS A 314 17.08 1.17 15.08
C HIS A 314 16.92 2.63 14.59
N ALA A 315 16.66 3.58 15.50
CA ALA A 315 16.60 5.00 15.16
C ALA A 315 18.02 5.57 14.96
N THR A 316 18.17 6.39 13.93
CA THR A 316 19.38 7.17 13.66
C THR A 316 19.22 8.60 14.19
N TYR A 317 20.34 9.29 14.42
CA TYR A 317 20.35 10.65 14.96
C TYR A 317 21.21 11.55 14.07
N SER A 318 20.76 12.79 13.84
CA SER A 318 21.47 13.74 12.98
C SER A 318 21.32 15.19 13.47
N GLY A 319 22.04 16.12 12.84
CA GLY A 319 22.05 17.53 13.25
C GLY A 319 22.77 17.80 14.58
N GLY A 320 23.59 16.85 15.06
CA GLY A 320 24.25 16.93 16.36
C GLY A 320 23.43 16.37 17.52
N TYR A 321 22.30 15.70 17.26
CA TYR A 321 21.72 14.78 18.23
C TYR A 321 22.50 13.47 18.29
N GLY A 322 22.52 12.89 19.48
CA GLY A 322 22.91 11.52 19.74
C GLY A 322 21.90 10.85 20.69
N PRO A 323 22.08 9.55 20.98
CA PRO A 323 21.18 8.81 21.86
C PRO A 323 21.09 9.41 23.27
N ASP A 324 22.13 10.14 23.68
CA ASP A 324 22.24 10.76 25.00
C ASP A 324 21.74 12.20 25.11
N SER A 325 21.37 12.83 24.00
CA SER A 325 20.90 14.21 23.98
C SER A 325 19.66 14.39 24.87
N PRO A 326 19.54 15.48 25.65
CA PRO A 326 18.44 15.69 26.58
C PRO A 326 17.06 15.58 25.92
N THR A 327 16.85 16.26 24.79
CA THR A 327 15.60 16.20 24.00
C THR A 327 15.29 14.77 23.54
N VAL A 328 16.29 14.03 23.08
CA VAL A 328 16.14 12.63 22.62
C VAL A 328 15.71 11.73 23.78
N LYS A 329 16.34 11.90 24.96
CA LYS A 329 15.92 11.20 26.18
C LYS A 329 14.49 11.56 26.57
N LEU A 330 14.08 12.82 26.47
CA LEU A 330 12.70 13.26 26.75
C LEU A 330 11.70 12.63 25.76
N PHE A 331 12.03 12.62 24.47
CA PHE A 331 11.21 12.00 23.42
C PHE A 331 10.96 10.52 23.72
N TRP A 332 12.02 9.74 23.99
CA TRP A 332 11.87 8.31 24.29
C TRP A 332 11.25 8.03 25.66
N LYS A 333 11.43 8.92 26.65
CA LYS A 333 10.78 8.82 27.97
C LYS A 333 9.29 9.11 27.92
N ALA A 334 8.79 9.81 26.90
CA ALA A 334 7.36 10.09 26.74
C ALA A 334 6.51 8.84 26.35
N ARG A 335 7.13 7.65 26.21
CA ARG A 335 6.52 6.34 25.92
C ARG A 335 5.17 6.03 26.57
N PRO A 336 4.97 6.17 27.89
CA PRO A 336 3.71 5.78 28.54
C PRO A 336 2.56 6.78 28.27
N TYR A 337 2.84 7.98 27.75
CA TYR A 337 1.84 9.03 27.55
C TYR A 337 1.18 9.03 26.17
N PHE A 338 1.70 8.24 25.23
CA PHE A 338 1.09 8.06 23.92
C PHE A 338 0.19 6.81 23.97
N ALA A 339 -1.12 7.04 24.02
CA ALA A 339 -2.11 6.00 23.72
C ALA A 339 -1.81 5.37 22.35
N ILE A 340 -2.30 4.16 22.10
CA ILE A 340 -2.07 3.43 20.83
C ILE A 340 -2.34 4.30 19.59
N ILE A 341 -3.42 5.08 19.62
CA ILE A 341 -3.85 6.00 18.55
C ILE A 341 -2.78 7.07 18.28
N LEU A 342 -2.16 7.60 19.34
CA LEU A 342 -1.11 8.60 19.26
C LEU A 342 0.21 8.06 18.72
N ARG A 343 0.49 6.78 18.96
CA ARG A 343 1.68 6.11 18.42
C ARG A 343 1.56 5.94 16.91
N SER A 344 0.42 5.44 16.43
CA SER A 344 0.14 5.35 14.99
C SER A 344 0.12 6.73 14.30
N ALA A 345 -0.42 7.75 14.97
CA ALA A 345 -0.40 9.12 14.45
C ALA A 345 1.02 9.72 14.39
N LEU A 346 1.85 9.46 15.40
CA LEU A 346 3.27 9.85 15.39
C LEU A 346 4.04 9.13 14.28
N MET A 347 3.78 7.84 14.06
CA MET A 347 4.39 7.09 12.98
C MET A 347 3.98 7.66 11.64
N LYS A 348 2.68 7.88 11.42
CA LYS A 348 2.17 8.51 10.20
C LYS A 348 2.77 9.89 9.98
N PHE A 349 2.93 10.69 11.03
CA PHE A 349 3.57 11.99 10.97
C PHE A 349 5.05 11.91 10.58
N ALA A 350 5.81 10.95 11.13
CA ALA A 350 7.24 10.84 10.86
C ALA A 350 7.56 10.10 9.55
N THR A 351 6.71 9.18 9.10
CA THR A 351 7.04 8.21 8.05
C THR A 351 5.98 8.05 6.96
N SER A 352 4.88 8.81 6.99
CA SER A 352 3.73 8.67 6.07
C SER A 352 2.89 7.39 6.27
N VAL A 353 3.30 6.50 7.17
CA VAL A 353 2.70 5.17 7.35
C VAL A 353 2.30 4.98 8.80
N SER A 354 1.11 4.45 9.04
CA SER A 354 0.52 4.34 10.39
C SER A 354 1.04 3.15 11.21
N ARG A 355 1.82 2.24 10.59
CA ARG A 355 2.25 0.95 11.16
C ARG A 355 3.76 0.73 11.00
N ALA A 356 4.33 -0.13 11.86
CA ALA A 356 5.73 -0.50 11.79
C ALA A 356 6.00 -1.51 10.64
N PRO A 357 7.21 -1.54 10.07
CA PRO A 357 7.59 -2.57 9.11
C PRO A 357 7.55 -3.97 9.71
N LEU A 358 7.30 -4.95 8.83
CA LEU A 358 7.34 -6.35 9.21
C LEU A 358 8.75 -6.78 9.61
N GLY A 359 8.86 -7.39 10.79
CA GLY A 359 10.16 -7.79 11.36
C GLY A 359 10.93 -6.67 12.04
N GLY A 360 10.29 -5.52 12.27
CA GLY A 360 10.81 -4.42 13.09
C GLY A 360 11.38 -3.25 12.32
N PHE A 361 11.75 -2.20 13.04
CA PHE A 361 12.25 -0.93 12.53
C PHE A 361 13.61 -1.02 11.83
N LYS A 362 14.34 -2.13 11.99
CA LYS A 362 15.55 -2.43 11.19
C LYS A 362 15.28 -2.50 9.68
N HIS A 363 14.05 -2.82 9.30
CA HIS A 363 13.61 -2.93 7.90
C HIS A 363 12.88 -1.68 7.41
N LEU A 364 12.82 -0.61 8.22
CA LEU A 364 12.28 0.67 7.77
C LEU A 364 13.27 1.30 6.79
N ASN A 365 12.81 1.56 5.58
CA ASN A 365 13.65 2.16 4.54
C ASN A 365 12.99 3.45 4.00
N PRO A 366 13.62 4.62 4.15
CA PRO A 366 14.84 4.93 4.92
C PRO A 366 14.68 4.71 6.44
N PRO A 367 15.76 4.60 7.25
CA PRO A 367 15.62 4.44 8.70
C PRO A 367 15.03 5.68 9.36
N LEU A 368 14.32 5.48 10.48
CA LEU A 368 13.76 6.58 11.26
C LEU A 368 14.89 7.46 11.83
N THR A 369 14.90 8.75 11.48
CA THR A 369 15.96 9.68 11.88
C THR A 369 15.42 10.77 12.81
N LEU A 370 15.99 10.95 14.00
CA LEU A 370 15.75 12.14 14.83
C LEU A 370 16.78 13.23 14.50
N HIS A 371 16.32 14.32 13.89
CA HIS A 371 17.18 15.43 13.48
C HIS A 371 17.04 16.62 14.42
N ARG A 372 18.16 17.19 14.86
CA ARG A 372 18.16 18.41 15.66
C ARG A 372 17.90 19.63 14.80
N VAL A 373 16.90 20.41 15.18
CA VAL A 373 16.72 21.77 14.67
C VAL A 373 17.35 22.74 15.67
N PRO A 374 18.43 23.47 15.31
CA PRO A 374 19.04 24.45 16.19
C PRO A 374 18.06 25.60 16.45
N CYS A 375 17.43 25.59 17.62
CA CYS A 375 16.51 26.62 18.09
C CYS A 375 16.64 26.63 19.60
N ASP A 376 17.45 27.55 20.13
CA ASP A 376 17.59 27.74 21.56
C ASP A 376 16.72 28.93 21.98
N ALA A 377 15.98 28.78 23.08
CA ALA A 377 15.28 29.90 23.68
C ALA A 377 16.29 30.99 24.08
N SER A 378 15.91 32.26 23.90
CA SER A 378 16.75 33.40 24.29
C SER A 378 17.20 33.25 25.76
N PRO A 379 18.45 33.63 26.13
CA PRO A 379 18.94 33.58 27.51
C PRO A 379 17.99 34.22 28.53
N LEU A 380 17.28 35.28 28.11
CA LEU A 380 16.30 36.00 28.93
C LEU A 380 14.99 35.22 29.12
N ALA A 381 14.56 34.49 28.09
CA ALA A 381 13.41 33.59 28.14
C ALA A 381 13.68 32.36 29.03
N LEU A 382 14.94 31.93 29.11
CA LEU A 382 15.37 30.84 29.99
C LEU A 382 15.31 31.19 31.48
N LEU A 383 15.60 32.44 31.85
CA LEU A 383 15.45 32.95 33.22
C LEU A 383 13.99 33.00 33.67
N GLY A 384 13.05 33.25 32.75
CA GLY A 384 11.61 33.19 33.00
C GLY A 384 11.01 31.78 32.92
N GLY A 385 11.84 30.75 32.70
CA GLY A 385 11.37 29.39 32.52
C GLY A 385 10.52 29.21 31.26
N ALA A 386 10.82 29.89 30.15
CA ALA A 386 10.26 29.54 28.85
C ALA A 386 11.08 28.41 28.20
N ASP A 387 10.44 27.68 27.28
CA ASP A 387 11.06 26.62 26.48
C ASP A 387 10.92 26.97 25.00
N VAL A 388 11.45 26.14 24.10
CA VAL A 388 11.44 26.43 22.65
C VAL A 388 10.00 26.46 22.10
N ASP A 389 9.67 27.50 21.35
CA ASP A 389 8.32 27.69 20.80
C ASP A 389 8.09 27.07 19.43
N ARG A 390 9.15 26.88 18.64
CA ARG A 390 9.08 26.25 17.31
C ARG A 390 8.45 24.86 17.42
N LEU A 391 7.54 24.53 16.50
CA LEU A 391 6.92 23.21 16.44
C LEU A 391 7.88 22.16 15.86
N PRO A 392 7.75 20.88 16.24
CA PRO A 392 8.46 19.82 15.54
C PRO A 392 7.86 19.67 14.14
N THR A 393 8.70 19.32 13.17
CA THR A 393 8.28 19.05 11.79
C THR A 393 8.78 17.67 11.37
N ALA A 394 8.30 17.16 10.24
CA ALA A 394 8.75 15.89 9.70
C ALA A 394 9.15 16.04 8.23
N SER A 395 10.05 15.18 7.78
CA SER A 395 10.33 14.93 6.37
C SER A 395 10.09 13.44 6.15
N THR A 396 8.85 13.11 5.80
CA THR A 396 8.37 11.73 5.67
C THR A 396 9.09 10.96 4.57
N CYS A 397 9.59 11.64 3.54
CA CYS A 397 10.45 11.09 2.50
C CYS A 397 11.69 10.40 3.08
N TYR A 398 12.34 10.98 4.08
CA TYR A 398 13.52 10.40 4.76
C TYR A 398 13.20 9.75 6.10
N ASN A 399 11.91 9.52 6.41
CA ASN A 399 11.45 9.07 7.73
C ASN A 399 12.09 9.89 8.87
N MET A 400 12.16 11.21 8.71
CA MET A 400 12.92 12.09 9.59
C MET A 400 12.00 12.97 10.44
N LEU A 401 12.14 12.89 11.76
CA LEU A 401 11.47 13.75 12.72
C LEU A 401 12.42 14.86 13.18
N LYS A 402 12.11 16.10 12.85
CA LYS A 402 12.90 17.29 13.16
C LYS A 402 12.43 17.87 14.50
N LEU A 403 13.28 17.77 15.53
CA LEU A 403 12.95 18.21 16.89
C LEU A 403 13.82 19.40 17.30
N PRO A 404 13.21 20.52 17.71
CA PRO A 404 13.89 21.60 18.43
C PRO A 404 14.45 21.14 19.78
N ASN A 405 15.35 21.93 20.37
CA ASN A 405 16.00 21.65 21.65
C ASN A 405 15.07 21.82 22.87
N TYR A 406 13.97 21.07 22.93
CA TYR A 406 13.05 21.12 24.06
C TYR A 406 13.72 20.70 25.36
N ARG A 407 13.57 21.52 26.40
CA ARG A 407 14.11 21.25 27.73
C ARG A 407 13.13 20.52 28.63
N ARG A 408 11.83 20.62 28.36
CA ARG A 408 10.76 20.04 29.18
C ARG A 408 9.94 19.00 28.42
N ALA A 409 9.63 17.91 29.12
CA ALA A 409 8.75 16.86 28.61
C ALA A 409 7.35 17.39 28.26
N SER A 410 6.82 18.33 29.06
CA SER A 410 5.49 18.91 28.85
C SER A 410 5.42 19.74 27.56
N THR A 411 6.44 20.57 27.30
CA THR A 411 6.55 21.35 26.05
C THR A 411 6.65 20.42 24.84
N LEU A 412 7.58 19.47 24.87
CA LEU A 412 7.77 18.49 23.79
C LEU A 412 6.45 17.77 23.49
N ARG A 413 5.76 17.26 24.52
CA ARG A 413 4.49 16.57 24.36
C ARG A 413 3.42 17.47 23.75
N LYS A 414 3.23 18.68 24.28
CA LYS A 414 2.19 19.61 23.81
C LYS A 414 2.43 20.00 22.35
N LYS A 415 3.67 20.37 22.00
CA LYS A 415 4.04 20.82 20.65
C LYS A 415 4.04 19.66 19.64
N LEU A 416 4.47 18.47 20.04
CA LEU A 416 4.40 17.27 19.20
C LEU A 416 2.96 16.84 18.94
N LEU A 417 2.12 16.81 19.98
CA LEU A 417 0.69 16.53 19.82
C LEU A 417 0.04 17.54 18.87
N TYR A 418 0.33 18.83 19.05
CA TYR A 418 -0.18 19.88 18.18
C TYR A 418 0.27 19.67 16.72
N ALA A 419 1.55 19.41 16.46
CA ALA A 419 2.06 19.21 15.10
C ALA A 419 1.43 17.98 14.41
N ILE A 420 1.27 16.87 15.14
CA ILE A 420 0.58 15.67 14.64
C ILE A 420 -0.87 15.98 14.30
N SER A 421 -1.60 16.63 15.21
CA SER A 421 -3.02 16.97 15.01
C SER A 421 -3.24 18.01 13.90
N ALA A 422 -2.30 18.93 13.71
CA ALA A 422 -2.34 19.94 12.66
C ALA A 422 -1.87 19.43 11.29
N ASN A 423 -1.42 18.17 11.20
CA ASN A 423 -0.84 17.57 9.99
C ASN A 423 0.27 18.44 9.35
N ALA A 424 1.04 19.14 10.18
CA ALA A 424 2.08 20.09 9.77
C ALA A 424 3.31 19.35 9.23
N GLY A 425 3.16 18.69 8.08
CA GLY A 425 4.17 17.83 7.47
C GLY A 425 4.66 18.30 6.09
N PHE A 426 3.97 19.22 5.42
CA PHE A 426 4.27 19.56 4.02
C PHE A 426 4.58 21.04 3.74
N ASP A 427 4.01 22.00 4.48
CA ASP A 427 4.06 23.42 4.07
C ASP A 427 5.08 24.33 4.79
N LEU A 428 5.93 23.79 5.69
CA LEU A 428 6.78 24.62 6.56
C LEU A 428 8.27 24.19 6.63
N SER A 429 8.74 23.36 5.70
CA SER A 429 10.16 23.01 5.60
C SER A 429 10.91 23.91 4.63
#